data_AF-A0AAD1YXL7-F1
#
_entry.id   AF-A0AAD1YXL7-F1
#
_cell.length_a   1.000
_cell.length_b   1.000
_cell.length_c   1.000
_cell.angle_alpha   90.00
_cell.angle_beta   90.00
_cell.angle_gamma   90.00
#
_symmetry.space_group_name_H-M   'P 1'
#
loop_
_entity.id
_entity.type
_entity.pdbx_description
1 polymer ?
#
loop_
_entity_poly.entity_id
_entity_poly.type
_entity_poly.pdbx_seq_one_letter_code
_entity_poly.pdbx_strand_id
1 'polypeptide(L)'
;MGFKESGQCHLTTVPTTVTFSDAEIQPRALSPSSNVNQTLLLLQSDEVNSRVQAAAEIRRLTKTSQRYRRHFSGAVKPLVDMLFDDSIEAKEAALAALLNLAVKDETLFPRIQ
;
A
#
# COMPACT_ATOMS: atom_id res chain seq x y z
N MET A 1 21.42 42.65 38.21
CA MET A 1 20.92 41.81 37.09
C MET A 1 21.76 42.15 35.86
N GLY A 2 22.37 41.27 35.07
CA GLY A 2 22.42 39.82 34.99
C GLY A 2 23.13 39.49 33.67
N PHE A 3 24.14 38.62 33.74
CA PHE A 3 24.69 37.72 32.72
C PHE A 3 25.38 38.27 31.44
N LYS A 4 26.70 38.02 31.45
CA LYS A 4 27.62 37.64 30.34
C LYS A 4 26.95 36.69 29.31
N GLU A 5 27.40 36.44 28.07
CA GLU A 5 28.75 36.41 27.50
C GLU A 5 28.66 36.32 25.95
N SER A 6 29.81 36.57 25.34
CA SER A 6 30.15 36.75 23.93
C SER A 6 30.04 35.49 23.06
N GLY A 7 29.97 35.67 21.73
CA GLY A 7 30.30 34.62 20.77
C GLY A 7 29.90 34.91 19.33
N GLN A 8 30.69 35.72 18.62
CA GLN A 8 30.69 35.74 17.15
C GLN A 8 31.56 34.61 16.63
N CYS A 9 31.08 33.87 15.63
CA CYS A 9 31.91 33.48 14.48
C CYS A 9 31.02 32.96 13.33
N HIS A 10 31.05 33.70 12.23
CA HIS A 10 30.70 33.21 10.90
C HIS A 10 31.93 32.51 10.33
N LEU A 11 31.78 31.33 9.72
CA LEU A 11 32.34 31.00 8.39
C LEU A 11 31.91 29.58 7.95
N THR A 12 31.50 29.52 6.68
CA THR A 12 31.04 28.43 5.81
C THR A 12 31.92 27.16 5.82
N THR A 13 31.32 25.96 5.67
CA THR A 13 31.81 24.79 4.86
C THR A 13 30.84 23.58 4.88
N VAL A 14 30.20 23.31 3.71
CA VAL A 14 29.71 22.05 3.03
C VAL A 14 28.88 20.95 3.77
N PRO A 15 28.09 20.11 3.03
CA PRO A 15 26.82 19.54 3.48
C PRO A 15 26.94 18.09 3.96
N THR A 16 26.24 17.74 5.05
CA THR A 16 26.06 16.35 5.46
C THR A 16 24.73 16.15 6.17
N THR A 17 23.86 15.37 5.51
CA THR A 17 22.74 14.57 6.05
C THR A 17 21.94 15.19 7.19
N VAL A 18 20.93 15.97 6.82
CA VAL A 18 19.67 15.95 7.58
C VAL A 18 19.04 14.59 7.36
N THR A 19 19.15 13.73 8.37
CA THR A 19 18.29 12.59 8.57
C THR A 19 16.85 13.09 8.60
N PHE A 20 16.19 13.05 7.44
CA PHE A 20 14.74 13.02 7.38
C PHE A 20 14.35 11.73 8.07
N SER A 21 13.86 11.85 9.31
CA SER A 21 13.19 10.75 9.97
C SER A 21 12.01 10.36 9.09
N ASP A 22 12.22 9.29 8.33
CA ASP A 22 11.20 8.55 7.63
C ASP A 22 10.24 8.05 8.70
N ALA A 23 9.16 8.81 8.88
CA ALA A 23 7.99 8.31 9.57
C ALA A 23 7.40 7.25 8.65
N GLU A 24 8.00 6.07 8.68
CA GLU A 24 7.42 4.82 8.25
C GLU A 24 6.09 4.72 8.99
N ILE A 25 5.00 5.14 8.34
CA ILE A 25 3.64 4.90 8.79
C ILE A 25 3.44 3.40 8.65
N GLN A 26 3.96 2.62 9.60
CA GLN A 26 3.59 1.23 9.77
C GLN A 26 2.08 1.23 10.03
N PRO A 27 1.27 0.61 9.16
CA PRO A 27 -0.15 0.47 9.43
C PRO A 27 -0.24 -0.43 10.66
N ARG A 28 -0.62 0.19 11.78
CA ARG A 28 -0.98 -0.48 13.03
C ARG A 28 -1.78 -1.72 12.67
N ALA A 29 -1.29 -2.91 13.06
CA ALA A 29 -1.86 -4.19 12.64
C ALA A 29 -3.32 -4.29 13.08
N LEU A 30 -4.23 -3.84 12.20
CA LEU A 30 -5.65 -4.04 12.31
C LEU A 30 -5.93 -5.54 12.12
N SER A 31 -7.05 -6.02 12.62
CA SER A 31 -7.49 -7.40 12.38
C SER A 31 -7.53 -7.68 10.86
N PRO A 32 -7.24 -8.92 10.39
CA PRO A 32 -7.34 -9.30 8.98
C PRO A 32 -8.61 -8.79 8.29
N SER A 33 -9.75 -8.91 8.96
CA SER A 33 -11.05 -8.46 8.46
C SER A 33 -11.17 -6.93 8.37
N SER A 34 -10.56 -6.21 9.32
CA SER A 34 -10.54 -4.75 9.34
C SER A 34 -9.66 -4.19 8.22
N ASN A 35 -8.53 -4.84 7.91
CA ASN A 35 -7.69 -4.45 6.78
C ASN A 35 -8.44 -4.62 5.46
N VAL A 36 -9.10 -5.77 5.23
CA VAL A 36 -9.87 -6.01 4.01
C VAL A 36 -10.94 -4.94 3.81
N ASN A 37 -11.76 -4.67 4.84
CA ASN A 37 -12.85 -3.70 4.73
C ASN A 37 -12.32 -2.29 4.46
N GLN A 38 -11.24 -1.88 5.14
CA GLN A 38 -10.62 -0.58 4.91
C GLN A 38 -10.09 -0.46 3.48
N THR A 39 -9.40 -1.49 2.99
CA THR A 39 -8.87 -1.52 1.63
C THR A 39 -9.99 -1.46 0.59
N LEU A 40 -11.10 -2.18 0.80
CA LEU A 40 -12.27 -2.11 -0.08
C LEU A 40 -12.91 -0.72 -0.10
N LEU A 41 -13.01 -0.04 1.05
CA LEU A 41 -13.51 1.33 1.14
C LEU A 41 -12.61 2.31 0.38
N LEU A 42 -11.29 2.21 0.55
CA LEU A 42 -10.33 3.04 -0.18
C LEU A 42 -10.38 2.80 -1.69
N LEU A 43 -10.67 1.57 -2.11
CA LEU A 43 -10.82 1.23 -3.53
C LEU A 43 -12.07 1.86 -4.18
N GLN A 44 -13.05 2.27 -3.37
CA GLN A 44 -14.28 2.92 -3.81
C GLN A 44 -14.22 4.46 -3.70
N SER A 45 -13.10 5.03 -3.26
CA SER A 45 -12.97 6.48 -3.18
C SER A 45 -12.85 7.12 -4.56
N ASP A 46 -13.26 8.38 -4.67
CA ASP A 46 -13.11 9.17 -5.90
C ASP A 46 -11.64 9.56 -6.20
N GLU A 47 -10.75 9.44 -5.22
CA GLU A 47 -9.33 9.76 -5.38
C GLU A 47 -8.55 8.61 -6.00
N VAL A 48 -7.90 8.87 -7.14
CA VAL A 48 -7.04 7.91 -7.84
C VAL A 48 -5.92 7.39 -6.92
N ASN A 49 -5.28 8.26 -6.15
CA ASN A 49 -4.18 7.87 -5.25
C ASN A 49 -4.65 6.87 -4.18
N SER A 50 -5.81 7.11 -3.59
CA SER A 50 -6.42 6.20 -2.61
C SER A 50 -6.75 4.82 -3.22
N ARG A 51 -7.27 4.81 -4.45
CA ARG A 51 -7.53 3.56 -5.20
C ARG A 51 -6.24 2.81 -5.54
N VAL A 52 -5.18 3.52 -5.94
CA VAL A 52 -3.84 2.94 -6.19
C VAL A 52 -3.28 2.30 -4.91
N GLN A 53 -3.33 3.01 -3.78
CA GLN A 53 -2.87 2.50 -2.49
C GLN A 53 -3.67 1.25 -2.08
N ALA A 54 -4.99 1.26 -2.29
CA ALA A 54 -5.84 0.11 -2.03
C ALA A 54 -5.45 -1.10 -2.90
N ALA A 55 -5.24 -0.91 -4.21
CA ALA A 55 -4.81 -1.96 -5.12
C ALA A 55 -3.43 -2.55 -4.75
N ALA A 56 -2.49 -1.68 -4.35
CA ALA A 56 -1.17 -2.11 -3.87
C ALA A 56 -1.28 -2.96 -2.59
N GLU A 57 -2.18 -2.59 -1.67
CA GLU A 57 -2.43 -3.33 -0.44
C GLU A 57 -3.09 -4.68 -0.71
N ILE A 58 -4.07 -4.75 -1.63
CA ILE A 58 -4.65 -6.02 -2.10
C ILE A 58 -3.55 -6.92 -2.63
N ARG A 59 -2.68 -6.39 -3.50
CA ARG A 59 -1.56 -7.13 -4.07
C ARG A 59 -0.65 -7.67 -2.96
N ARG A 60 -0.32 -6.87 -1.95
CA ARG A 60 0.54 -7.26 -0.82
C ARG A 60 -0.10 -8.38 0.01
N LEU A 61 -1.36 -8.24 0.38
CA LEU A 61 -2.11 -9.20 1.21
C LEU A 61 -2.34 -10.55 0.50
N THR A 62 -2.53 -10.52 -0.81
CA THR A 62 -2.80 -11.70 -1.63
C THR A 62 -1.54 -12.44 -2.09
N LYS A 63 -0.37 -11.78 -2.05
CA LYS A 63 0.94 -12.36 -2.39
C LYS A 63 1.33 -13.50 -1.45
N THR A 64 1.06 -13.37 -0.15
CA THR A 64 1.57 -14.30 0.88
C THR A 64 0.51 -15.25 1.42
N SER A 65 -0.78 -14.93 1.29
CA SER A 65 -1.84 -15.72 1.91
C SER A 65 -3.07 -15.87 1.02
N GLN A 66 -3.38 -17.13 0.73
CA GLN A 66 -4.57 -17.58 -0.01
C GLN A 66 -5.88 -17.19 0.69
N ARG A 67 -5.89 -17.09 2.03
CA ARG A 67 -7.11 -16.73 2.78
C ARG A 67 -7.64 -15.36 2.38
N TYR A 68 -6.76 -14.38 2.14
CA TYR A 68 -7.17 -13.02 1.77
C TYR A 68 -7.83 -12.95 0.40
N ARG A 69 -7.51 -13.87 -0.53
CA ARG A 69 -8.08 -13.86 -1.89
C ARG A 69 -9.60 -14.03 -1.89
N ARG A 70 -10.15 -14.86 -1.00
CA ARG A 70 -11.61 -15.03 -0.84
C ARG A 70 -12.29 -13.75 -0.34
N HIS A 71 -11.60 -13.03 0.54
CA HIS A 71 -12.12 -11.81 1.15
C HIS A 71 -12.10 -10.60 0.20
N PHE A 72 -11.29 -10.64 -0.86
CA PHE A 72 -11.20 -9.58 -1.87
C PHE A 72 -12.02 -9.86 -3.15
N SER A 73 -12.95 -10.82 -3.12
CA SER A 73 -13.87 -11.06 -4.25
C SER A 73 -14.65 -9.80 -4.67
N GLY A 74 -15.06 -8.97 -3.70
CA GLY A 74 -15.71 -7.68 -3.95
C GLY A 74 -14.82 -6.60 -4.55
N ALA A 75 -13.50 -6.77 -4.55
CA ALA A 75 -12.56 -5.80 -5.12
C ALA A 75 -12.44 -5.92 -6.65
N VAL A 76 -12.85 -7.05 -7.24
CA VAL A 76 -12.63 -7.32 -8.67
C VAL A 76 -13.29 -6.26 -9.55
N LYS A 77 -14.55 -5.91 -9.28
CA LYS A 77 -15.26 -4.91 -10.08
C LYS A 77 -14.59 -3.52 -10.01
N PRO A 78 -14.33 -2.94 -8.82
CA PRO A 78 -13.60 -1.68 -8.72
C PRO A 78 -12.21 -1.71 -9.37
N LEU A 79 -11.47 -2.82 -9.24
CA LEU A 79 -10.16 -2.98 -9.91
C LEU A 79 -10.30 -2.98 -11.44
N VAL A 80 -11.34 -3.60 -11.99
CA VAL A 80 -11.63 -3.55 -13.42
C VAL A 80 -12.02 -2.15 -13.86
N ASP A 81 -12.83 -1.44 -13.06
CA ASP A 81 -13.22 -0.06 -13.35
C ASP A 81 -12.00 0.88 -13.37
N MET A 82 -10.99 0.66 -12.50
CA MET A 82 -9.70 1.38 -12.53
C MET A 82 -8.89 1.17 -13.83
N LEU A 83 -9.11 0.07 -14.56
CA LEU A 83 -8.41 -0.15 -15.85
C LEU A 83 -8.84 0.84 -16.94
N PHE A 84 -9.97 1.50 -16.74
CA PHE A 84 -10.52 2.50 -17.65
C PHE A 84 -10.17 3.95 -17.26
N ASP A 85 -9.48 4.17 -16.13
CA ASP A 85 -9.01 5.50 -15.74
C ASP A 85 -7.94 6.03 -16.73
N ASP A 86 -7.67 7.33 -16.72
CA ASP A 86 -6.58 7.91 -17.54
C ASP A 86 -5.18 7.68 -16.94
N SER A 87 -5.10 7.28 -15.67
CA SER A 87 -3.83 7.07 -14.97
C SER A 87 -3.21 5.71 -15.29
N ILE A 88 -1.97 5.74 -15.82
CA ILE A 88 -1.17 4.54 -16.06
C ILE A 88 -0.88 3.80 -14.75
N GLU A 89 -0.56 4.54 -13.68
CA GLU A 89 -0.25 3.97 -12.38
C GLU A 89 -1.45 3.20 -11.80
N ALA A 90 -2.66 3.74 -11.95
CA ALA A 90 -3.90 3.06 -11.56
C ALA A 90 -4.09 1.75 -12.32
N LYS A 91 -3.84 1.74 -13.63
CA LYS A 91 -3.92 0.54 -14.47
C LYS A 91 -2.93 -0.53 -14.05
N GLU A 92 -1.67 -0.15 -13.83
CA GLU A 92 -0.61 -1.09 -13.43
C GLU A 92 -0.89 -1.70 -12.07
N ALA A 93 -1.29 -0.87 -11.09
CA ALA A 93 -1.65 -1.34 -9.76
C ALA A 93 -2.85 -2.29 -9.80
N ALA A 94 -3.89 -1.95 -10.58
CA ALA A 94 -5.07 -2.78 -10.75
C ALA A 94 -4.76 -4.13 -11.43
N LEU A 95 -3.99 -4.13 -12.52
CA LEU A 95 -3.55 -5.35 -13.19
C LEU A 95 -2.75 -6.26 -12.26
N ALA A 96 -1.81 -5.70 -11.49
CA ALA A 96 -0.99 -6.48 -10.58
C ALA A 96 -1.81 -7.09 -9.42
N ALA A 97 -2.81 -6.36 -8.92
CA ALA A 97 -3.75 -6.88 -7.93
C ALA A 97 -4.63 -7.99 -8.50
N LEU A 98 -5.20 -7.78 -9.69
CA LEU A 98 -6.03 -8.77 -10.39
C LEU A 98 -5.25 -10.04 -10.72
N LEU A 99 -3.99 -9.93 -11.16
CA LEU A 99 -3.12 -11.07 -11.40
C LEU A 99 -2.96 -11.91 -10.13
N ASN A 100 -2.65 -11.27 -9.00
CA ASN A 100 -2.49 -11.97 -7.73
C ASN A 100 -3.80 -12.62 -7.24
N LEU A 101 -4.96 -12.01 -7.52
CA LEU A 101 -6.28 -12.59 -7.23
C LEU A 101 -6.61 -13.77 -8.17
N ALA A 102 -6.17 -13.71 -9.42
CA ALA A 102 -6.49 -14.69 -10.47
C ALA A 102 -5.63 -15.97 -10.42
N VAL A 103 -4.46 -15.94 -9.76
CA VAL A 103 -3.66 -17.16 -9.57
C VAL A 103 -4.51 -18.21 -8.83
N LYS A 104 -4.92 -19.24 -9.56
CA LYS A 104 -5.72 -20.35 -9.05
C LYS A 104 -4.91 -21.16 -8.03
N ASP A 105 -5.60 -21.64 -7.02
CA ASP A 105 -5.08 -22.64 -6.08
C ASP A 105 -4.97 -23.98 -6.83
N GLU A 106 -3.79 -24.28 -7.39
CA GLU A 106 -3.51 -25.56 -8.06
C GLU A 106 -3.32 -26.73 -7.09
N THR A 107 -3.63 -26.58 -5.79
CA THR A 107 -3.46 -27.67 -4.82
C THR A 107 -4.60 -28.70 -4.79
N LEU A 108 -5.64 -28.56 -5.62
CA LEU A 108 -6.77 -29.50 -5.66
C LEU A 108 -6.58 -30.68 -6.63
N PHE A 109 -5.40 -31.31 -6.63
CA PHE A 109 -5.32 -32.73 -6.96
C PHE A 109 -5.18 -33.50 -5.64
N PRO A 110 -6.28 -33.94 -5.00
CA PRO A 110 -6.16 -34.98 -3.99
C PRO A 110 -5.43 -36.15 -4.66
N ARG A 111 -4.20 -36.42 -4.21
CA ARG A 111 -3.48 -37.65 -4.54
C ARG A 111 -4.36 -38.78 -4.02
N ILE A 112 -5.11 -39.39 -4.95
CA ILE A 112 -5.85 -40.61 -4.69
C ILE A 112 -4.77 -41.67 -4.40
N GLN A 113 -4.68 -42.09 -3.14
CA GLN A 113 -3.95 -43.30 -2.73
C GLN A 113 -4.83 -44.52 -2.95
#